data_AF-A0AA43V2P3-F1
#
_entry.id   AF-A0AA43V2P3-F1
#
_cell.length_a   1.000
_cell.length_b   1.000
_cell.length_c   1.000
_cell.angle_alpha   90.00
_cell.angle_beta   90.00
_cell.angle_gamma   90.00
#
_symmetry.space_group_name_H-M   'P 1'
#
loop_
_entity.id
_entity.type
_entity.pdbx_description
1 polymer ?
#
loop_
_entity_poly.entity_id
_entity_poly.type
_entity_poly.pdbx_seq_one_letter_code
_entity_poly.pdbx_strand_id
1 'polypeptide(L)'
;MSFNAKDMTQGGQIASMRIRMFSQIANIMLYCLFIFFWILVGLVLWVKISWQTFVNGCIYWWCTTLEGMRDLIKSQPVYEIQYYGKTFRMNAAQVLHDKYMIWCGEQLWSAFVLATVVALVICLITFFVVSWILGRQGKQQSENEVTGGRQLTDNPKDVARMLKKDGKDSDIRIGDLPIIRDSEIQNFCLHGTVGAGKSEVIRRLANYARQRGDMVVIYDRSGEFVKSYYDPSIDKILNPLDARCAAWDLWKECLTQPDFDNTANTLIPMGTKEDPFWQGSGRTIFAEAAYLMRNDPNRSYSKLVDTLLSIKIEKLRTFLRNSPAANLVEEK
;
A
#
# COMPACT_ATOMS: atom_id res chain seq x y z
N MET A 1 6.14 34.23 1.86
CA MET A 1 6.87 33.28 0.98
C MET A 1 8.10 34.00 0.48
N SER A 2 9.29 33.59 0.95
CA SER A 2 10.56 34.19 0.53
C SER A 2 10.92 33.63 -0.86
N PHE A 3 11.06 34.51 -1.86
CA PHE A 3 11.56 34.15 -3.19
C PHE A 3 13.06 33.81 -3.08
N ASN A 4 13.37 32.53 -2.98
CA ASN A 4 14.74 32.05 -2.92
C ASN A 4 15.30 31.92 -4.34
N ALA A 5 16.30 32.73 -4.71
CA ALA A 5 16.88 32.76 -6.06
C ALA A 5 17.45 31.39 -6.51
N LYS A 6 17.83 30.53 -5.55
CA LYS A 6 18.28 29.17 -5.80
C LYS A 6 17.16 28.26 -6.33
N ASP A 7 15.94 28.41 -5.78
CA ASP A 7 14.78 27.61 -6.19
C ASP A 7 14.29 28.04 -7.58
N MET A 8 14.41 29.34 -7.91
CA MET A 8 14.10 29.88 -9.24
C MET A 8 15.06 29.39 -10.32
N THR A 9 16.37 29.34 -10.02
CA THR A 9 17.38 28.88 -10.99
C THR A 9 17.35 27.36 -11.18
N GLN A 10 17.16 26.57 -10.12
CA GLN A 10 16.96 25.12 -10.24
C GLN A 10 15.66 24.77 -10.97
N GLY A 11 14.55 25.44 -10.64
CA GLY A 11 13.27 25.26 -11.33
C GLY A 11 13.35 25.62 -12.82
N GLY A 12 14.03 26.73 -13.15
CA GLY A 12 14.24 27.16 -14.54
C GLY A 12 15.10 26.19 -15.36
N GLN A 13 16.16 25.61 -14.77
CA GLN A 13 16.99 24.60 -15.44
C GLN A 13 16.21 23.31 -15.71
N ILE A 14 15.45 22.82 -14.74
CA ILE A 14 14.62 21.62 -14.90
C ILE A 14 13.52 21.86 -15.95
N ALA A 15 12.87 23.01 -15.94
CA ALA A 15 11.86 23.37 -16.93
C ALA A 15 12.45 23.44 -18.36
N SER A 16 13.59 24.11 -18.52
CA SER A 16 14.30 24.20 -19.81
C SER A 16 14.71 22.83 -20.33
N MET A 17 15.22 21.95 -19.46
CA MET A 17 15.57 20.57 -19.81
C MET A 17 14.33 19.76 -20.25
N ARG A 18 13.22 19.86 -19.53
CA ARG A 18 11.96 19.19 -19.89
C ARG A 18 11.42 19.66 -21.24
N ILE A 19 11.47 20.97 -21.52
CA ILE A 19 11.05 21.53 -22.81
C ILE A 19 11.93 21.00 -23.96
N ARG A 20 13.25 20.94 -23.75
CA ARG A 20 14.17 20.37 -24.77
C ARG A 20 13.88 18.91 -25.05
N MET A 21 13.70 18.09 -24.01
CA MET A 21 13.38 16.66 -24.17
C MET A 21 12.02 16.47 -24.86
N PHE A 22 11.01 17.27 -24.50
CA PHE A 22 9.70 17.24 -25.16
C PHE A 22 9.80 17.58 -26.65
N SER A 23 10.56 18.63 -26.99
CA SER A 23 10.78 19.04 -28.38
C SER A 23 11.50 17.95 -29.19
N GLN A 24 12.50 17.28 -28.60
CA GLN A 24 13.19 16.15 -29.25
C GLN A 24 12.23 14.99 -29.54
N ILE A 25 11.43 14.57 -28.56
CA ILE A 25 10.47 13.48 -28.72
C ILE A 25 9.40 13.86 -29.75
N ALA A 26 8.89 15.09 -29.70
CA ALA A 26 7.92 15.59 -30.67
C ALA A 26 8.47 15.58 -32.10
N ASN A 27 9.73 16.00 -32.29
CA ASN A 27 10.38 15.98 -33.60
C ASN A 27 10.56 14.56 -34.14
N ILE A 28 10.98 13.60 -33.30
CA ILE A 28 11.10 12.18 -33.70
C ILE A 28 9.73 11.63 -34.09
N MET A 29 8.69 11.91 -33.29
CA MET A 29 7.33 11.46 -33.56
C MET A 29 6.78 12.04 -34.86
N LEU A 30 6.98 13.34 -35.11
CA LEU A 30 6.59 13.99 -36.37
C LEU A 30 7.31 13.38 -37.57
N TYR A 31 8.62 13.09 -37.45
CA TYR A 31 9.39 12.44 -38.50
C TYR A 31 8.87 11.03 -38.83
N CYS A 32 8.58 10.22 -37.81
CA CYS A 32 7.98 8.89 -37.99
C CYS A 32 6.59 8.97 -38.64
N LEU A 33 5.75 9.91 -38.21
CA LEU A 33 4.42 10.13 -38.80
C LEU A 33 4.49 10.60 -40.25
N PHE A 34 5.50 11.40 -40.60
CA PHE A 34 5.71 11.83 -41.99
C PHE A 34 6.06 10.65 -42.90
N ILE A 35 6.97 9.77 -42.47
CA ILE A 35 7.29 8.55 -43.23
C ILE A 35 6.05 7.65 -43.34
N PHE A 36 5.35 7.44 -42.23
CA PHE A 36 4.14 6.62 -42.20
C PHE A 36 3.02 7.17 -43.10
N PHE A 37 2.85 8.50 -43.16
CA PHE A 37 1.92 9.17 -44.06
C PHE A 37 2.18 8.82 -45.52
N TRP A 38 3.43 8.92 -46.00
CA TRP A 38 3.76 8.60 -47.39
C TRP A 38 3.58 7.11 -47.73
N ILE A 39 3.87 6.22 -46.78
CA ILE A 39 3.60 4.78 -46.93
C ILE A 39 2.09 4.54 -47.11
N LEU A 40 1.25 5.18 -46.29
CA LEU A 40 -0.21 5.06 -46.39
C LEU A 40 -0.73 5.63 -47.71
N VAL A 41 -0.24 6.79 -48.15
CA VAL A 41 -0.61 7.37 -49.45
C VAL A 41 -0.27 6.41 -50.58
N GLY A 42 0.95 5.85 -50.59
CA GLY A 42 1.37 4.86 -51.58
C GLY A 42 0.51 3.59 -51.58
N LEU A 43 0.16 3.09 -50.39
CA LEU A 43 -0.69 1.90 -50.25
C LEU A 43 -2.11 2.16 -50.77
N VAL A 44 -2.72 3.29 -50.43
CA VAL A 44 -4.08 3.63 -50.90
C VAL A 44 -4.09 3.81 -52.41
N LEU A 45 -3.08 4.48 -52.98
CA LEU A 45 -2.94 4.61 -54.43
C LEU A 45 -2.79 3.25 -55.12
N TRP A 46 -1.94 2.37 -54.58
CA TRP A 46 -1.74 1.02 -55.09
C TRP A 46 -3.04 0.19 -55.12
N VAL A 47 -3.88 0.32 -54.08
CA VAL A 47 -5.17 -0.38 -54.00
C VAL A 47 -6.23 0.22 -54.92
N LYS A 48 -6.21 1.54 -55.14
CA LYS A 48 -7.27 2.26 -55.86
C LYS A 48 -7.09 2.31 -57.37
N ILE A 49 -5.86 2.40 -57.87
CA ILE A 49 -5.59 2.57 -59.30
C ILE A 49 -4.59 1.53 -59.81
N SER A 50 -4.76 1.11 -61.05
CA SER A 50 -3.81 0.20 -61.71
C SER A 50 -2.47 0.90 -61.97
N TRP A 51 -1.38 0.14 -62.07
CA TRP A 51 -0.07 0.67 -62.43
C TRP A 51 -0.09 1.45 -63.76
N GLN A 52 -0.85 0.97 -64.74
CA GLN A 52 -1.03 1.64 -66.03
C GLN A 52 -1.71 3.01 -65.87
N THR A 53 -2.80 3.07 -65.09
CA THR A 53 -3.53 4.33 -64.81
C THR A 53 -2.65 5.31 -64.04
N PHE A 54 -1.84 4.83 -63.10
CA PHE A 54 -0.89 5.64 -62.36
C PHE A 54 0.16 6.27 -63.27
N VAL A 55 0.87 5.46 -64.07
CA VAL A 55 1.93 5.96 -64.97
C VAL A 55 1.37 6.92 -66.01
N ASN A 56 0.25 6.58 -66.65
CA ASN A 56 -0.38 7.46 -67.64
C ASN A 56 -0.93 8.75 -67.00
N GLY A 57 -1.51 8.67 -65.80
CA GLY A 57 -1.93 9.84 -65.04
C GLY A 57 -0.75 10.76 -64.69
N CYS A 58 0.40 10.19 -64.32
CA CYS A 58 1.63 10.96 -64.07
C CYS A 58 2.11 11.66 -65.35
N ILE A 59 2.08 10.97 -66.51
CA ILE A 59 2.44 11.56 -67.80
C ILE A 59 1.49 12.72 -68.16
N TYR A 60 0.18 12.56 -67.93
CA TYR A 60 -0.80 13.63 -68.16
C TYR A 60 -0.50 14.86 -67.29
N TRP A 61 -0.31 14.68 -65.98
CA TRP A 61 0.00 15.79 -65.07
C TRP A 61 1.38 16.42 -65.36
N TRP A 62 2.36 15.63 -65.79
CA TRP A 62 3.66 16.13 -66.25
C TRP A 62 3.54 16.98 -67.53
N CYS A 63 2.71 16.56 -68.48
CA CYS A 63 2.44 17.36 -69.67
C CYS A 63 1.67 18.65 -69.30
N THR A 64 0.79 18.58 -68.30
CA THR A 64 -0.01 19.72 -67.81
C THR A 64 0.89 20.77 -67.16
N THR A 65 1.86 20.36 -66.32
CA THR A 65 2.80 21.31 -65.69
C THR A 65 3.72 22.00 -66.70
N LEU A 66 4.02 21.33 -67.83
CA LEU A 66 4.89 21.84 -68.89
C LEU A 66 4.14 22.59 -70.01
N GLU A 67 2.81 22.67 -69.95
CA GLU A 67 1.98 23.28 -71.01
C GLU A 67 2.41 24.72 -71.32
N GLY A 68 2.65 25.54 -70.29
CA GLY A 68 3.08 26.93 -70.44
C GLY A 68 4.52 27.10 -70.97
N MET A 69 5.34 26.04 -70.94
CA MET A 69 6.72 26.06 -71.47
C MET A 69 6.82 25.44 -72.86
N ARG A 70 5.70 25.02 -73.44
CA ARG A 70 5.66 24.22 -74.66
C ARG A 70 6.17 24.96 -75.90
N ASP A 71 5.89 26.26 -76.00
CA ASP A 71 6.30 27.11 -77.13
C ASP A 71 7.81 27.42 -77.13
N LEU A 72 8.49 27.21 -76.00
CA LEU A 72 9.93 27.39 -75.86
C LEU A 72 10.72 26.13 -76.29
N ILE A 73 10.06 24.99 -76.47
CA ILE A 73 10.70 23.71 -76.77
C ILE A 73 10.75 23.48 -78.28
N LYS A 74 11.96 23.58 -78.87
CA LYS A 74 12.22 23.38 -80.31
C LYS A 74 11.84 21.99 -80.84
N SER A 75 11.97 20.95 -80.03
CA SER A 75 11.61 19.56 -80.39
C SER A 75 10.66 18.99 -79.35
N GLN A 76 9.39 18.85 -79.72
CA GLN A 76 8.36 18.38 -78.81
C GLN A 76 8.69 16.94 -78.34
N PRO A 77 8.75 16.68 -77.02
CA PRO A 77 8.98 15.34 -76.52
C PRO A 77 7.80 14.43 -76.89
N VAL A 78 8.11 13.19 -77.25
CA VAL A 78 7.14 12.14 -77.53
C VAL A 78 7.13 11.19 -76.35
N TYR A 79 5.95 10.97 -75.77
CA TYR A 79 5.74 10.10 -74.63
C TYR A 79 5.20 8.75 -75.11
N GLU A 80 5.73 7.67 -74.53
CA GLU A 80 5.25 6.31 -74.77
C GLU A 80 4.15 5.97 -73.77
N ILE A 81 2.90 5.93 -74.24
CA ILE A 81 1.71 5.64 -73.44
C ILE A 81 1.39 4.16 -73.55
N GLN A 82 1.32 3.49 -72.41
CA GLN A 82 0.95 2.08 -72.35
C GLN A 82 -0.57 1.95 -72.20
N TYR A 83 -1.20 1.22 -73.11
CA TYR A 83 -2.63 0.96 -73.09
C TYR A 83 -2.90 -0.53 -73.37
N TYR A 84 -3.20 -1.29 -72.32
CA TYR A 84 -3.56 -2.71 -72.38
C TYR A 84 -2.59 -3.55 -73.24
N GLY A 85 -1.29 -3.42 -72.97
CA GLY A 85 -0.22 -4.17 -73.65
C GLY A 85 0.21 -3.62 -75.01
N LYS A 86 -0.36 -2.50 -75.48
CA LYS A 86 0.11 -1.77 -76.67
C LYS A 86 0.74 -0.44 -76.26
N THR A 87 1.80 -0.05 -76.97
CA THR A 87 2.48 1.23 -76.75
C THR A 87 2.10 2.22 -77.84
N PHE A 88 1.55 3.36 -77.44
CA PHE A 88 1.21 4.47 -78.33
C PHE A 88 2.22 5.60 -78.12
N ARG A 89 2.61 6.28 -79.20
CA ARG A 89 3.51 7.43 -79.16
C ARG A 89 2.71 8.69 -79.39
N MET A 90 2.63 9.55 -78.37
CA MET A 90 1.86 10.79 -78.42
C MET A 90 2.74 11.97 -77.99
N ASN A 91 2.56 13.12 -78.65
CA ASN A 91 3.17 14.37 -78.18
C ASN A 91 2.38 14.96 -77.00
N ALA A 92 2.96 15.95 -76.31
CA ALA A 92 2.31 16.60 -75.15
C ALA A 92 0.90 17.17 -75.48
N ALA A 93 0.69 17.69 -76.70
CA ALA A 93 -0.60 18.22 -77.15
C ALA A 93 -1.68 17.14 -77.19
N GLN A 94 -1.32 16.02 -77.81
CA GLN A 94 -2.18 14.85 -77.97
C GLN A 94 -2.50 14.23 -76.62
N VAL A 95 -1.53 14.18 -75.70
CA VAL A 95 -1.74 13.73 -74.31
C VAL A 95 -2.78 14.59 -73.60
N LEU A 96 -2.72 15.91 -73.74
CA LEU A 96 -3.64 16.83 -73.04
C LEU A 96 -5.06 16.85 -73.62
N HIS A 97 -5.24 16.49 -74.88
CA HIS A 97 -6.55 16.46 -75.55
C HIS A 97 -7.16 15.06 -75.64
N ASP A 98 -6.42 14.01 -75.27
CA ASP A 98 -6.89 12.64 -75.33
C ASP A 98 -7.81 12.31 -74.14
N LYS A 99 -9.01 11.80 -74.44
CA LYS A 99 -10.03 11.51 -73.42
C LYS A 99 -9.59 10.47 -72.40
N TYR A 100 -8.78 9.49 -72.80
CA TYR A 100 -8.29 8.46 -71.89
C TYR A 100 -7.18 9.00 -70.98
N MET A 101 -6.30 9.85 -71.50
CA MET A 101 -5.26 10.50 -70.70
C MET A 101 -5.85 11.48 -69.68
N ILE A 102 -6.84 12.27 -70.08
CA ILE A 102 -7.60 13.14 -69.15
C ILE A 102 -8.24 12.28 -68.05
N TRP A 103 -8.91 11.18 -68.42
CA TRP A 103 -9.51 10.26 -67.46
C TRP A 103 -8.47 9.67 -66.48
N CYS A 104 -7.31 9.24 -66.96
CA CYS A 104 -6.23 8.75 -66.09
C CYS A 104 -5.73 9.84 -65.13
N GLY A 105 -5.63 11.09 -65.60
CA GLY A 105 -5.28 12.26 -64.79
C GLY A 105 -6.28 12.55 -63.67
N GLU A 106 -7.58 12.51 -63.99
CA GLU A 106 -8.66 12.70 -63.01
C GLU A 106 -8.74 11.55 -61.99
N GLN A 107 -8.55 10.31 -62.43
CA GLN A 107 -8.49 9.15 -61.54
C GLN A 107 -7.29 9.22 -60.60
N LEU A 108 -6.11 9.59 -61.10
CA LEU A 108 -4.92 9.79 -60.28
C LEU A 108 -5.14 10.90 -59.24
N TRP A 109 -5.70 12.04 -59.67
CA TRP A 109 -5.95 13.18 -58.78
C TRP A 109 -6.95 12.84 -57.68
N SER A 110 -8.10 12.26 -58.04
CA SER A 110 -9.13 11.87 -57.07
C SER A 110 -8.62 10.79 -56.11
N ALA A 111 -7.87 9.79 -56.60
CA ALA A 111 -7.25 8.78 -55.76
C ALA A 111 -6.18 9.38 -54.82
N PHE A 112 -5.39 10.35 -55.28
CA PHE A 112 -4.39 11.04 -54.47
C PHE A 112 -5.02 11.89 -53.35
N VAL A 113 -6.07 12.63 -53.66
CA VAL A 113 -6.83 13.41 -52.67
C VAL A 113 -7.43 12.49 -51.61
N LEU A 114 -8.08 11.39 -52.03
CA LEU A 114 -8.62 10.39 -51.10
C LEU A 114 -7.51 9.76 -50.24
N ALA A 115 -6.40 9.35 -50.85
CA ALA A 115 -5.26 8.76 -50.16
C ALA A 115 -4.67 9.70 -49.11
N THR A 116 -4.56 10.99 -49.44
CA THR A 116 -4.07 12.03 -48.53
C THR A 116 -5.03 12.24 -47.36
N VAL A 117 -6.34 12.34 -47.60
CA VAL A 117 -7.33 12.50 -46.52
C VAL A 117 -7.33 11.29 -45.59
N VAL A 118 -7.34 10.08 -46.14
CA VAL A 118 -7.31 8.83 -45.35
C VAL A 118 -6.02 8.74 -44.53
N ALA A 119 -4.86 8.99 -45.16
CA ALA A 119 -3.57 8.96 -44.48
C ALA A 119 -3.49 10.01 -43.35
N LEU A 120 -4.02 11.22 -43.57
CA LEU A 120 -4.02 12.30 -42.58
C LEU A 120 -4.89 11.93 -41.36
N VAL A 121 -6.10 11.38 -41.59
CA VAL A 121 -6.97 10.92 -40.51
C VAL A 121 -6.30 9.81 -39.69
N ILE A 122 -5.69 8.82 -40.34
CA ILE A 122 -4.99 7.72 -39.65
C ILE A 122 -3.80 8.26 -38.86
N CYS A 123 -2.98 9.14 -39.44
CA CYS A 123 -1.83 9.74 -38.75
C CYS A 123 -2.25 10.57 -37.53
N LEU A 124 -3.36 11.32 -37.61
CA LEU A 124 -3.90 12.06 -36.47
C LEU A 124 -4.32 11.12 -35.33
N ILE A 125 -5.06 10.05 -35.64
CA ILE A 125 -5.47 9.06 -34.63
C ILE A 125 -4.23 8.43 -33.98
N THR A 126 -3.26 8.00 -34.78
CA THR A 126 -2.01 7.41 -34.28
C THR A 126 -1.25 8.38 -33.38
N PHE A 127 -1.16 9.67 -33.74
CA PHE A 127 -0.53 10.70 -32.92
C PHE A 127 -1.18 10.81 -31.52
N PHE A 128 -2.51 10.87 -31.46
CA PHE A 128 -3.22 10.96 -30.18
C PHE A 128 -3.05 9.70 -29.33
N VAL A 129 -3.13 8.51 -29.94
CA VAL A 129 -2.95 7.24 -29.23
C VAL A 129 -1.53 7.12 -28.67
N VAL A 130 -0.51 7.38 -29.48
CA VAL A 130 0.90 7.34 -29.05
C VAL A 130 1.15 8.37 -27.94
N SER A 131 0.67 9.60 -28.11
CA SER A 131 0.80 10.65 -27.10
C SER A 131 0.11 10.28 -25.77
N TRP A 132 -1.06 9.64 -25.83
CA TRP A 132 -1.77 9.16 -24.64
C TRP A 132 -1.02 8.02 -23.93
N ILE A 133 -0.50 7.05 -24.68
CA ILE A 133 0.30 5.94 -24.13
C ILE A 133 1.57 6.48 -23.47
N LEU A 134 2.31 7.34 -24.16
CA LEU A 134 3.53 7.96 -23.62
C LEU A 134 3.23 8.81 -22.39
N GLY A 135 2.14 9.57 -22.39
CA GLY A 135 1.72 10.34 -21.21
C GLY A 135 1.39 9.46 -20.01
N ARG A 136 0.71 8.32 -20.25
CA ARG A 136 0.37 7.36 -19.18
C ARG A 136 1.61 6.64 -18.63
N GLN A 137 2.50 6.18 -19.50
CA GLN A 137 3.77 5.56 -19.09
C GLN A 137 4.67 6.57 -18.38
N GLY A 138 4.75 7.80 -18.88
CA GLY A 138 5.50 8.89 -18.26
C GLY A 138 4.96 9.21 -16.87
N LYS A 139 3.64 9.21 -16.67
CA LYS A 139 3.05 9.38 -15.34
C LYS A 139 3.48 8.26 -14.39
N GLN A 140 3.38 7.01 -14.81
CA GLN A 140 3.78 5.85 -13.99
C GLN A 140 5.27 5.86 -13.63
N GLN A 141 6.15 6.28 -14.54
CA GLN A 141 7.59 6.37 -14.31
C GLN A 141 8.00 7.63 -13.53
N SER A 142 7.17 8.68 -13.55
CA SER A 142 7.42 9.91 -12.78
C SER A 142 7.03 9.79 -11.32
N GLU A 143 6.17 8.81 -10.99
CA GLU A 143 5.84 8.51 -9.60
C GLU A 143 7.07 7.89 -8.95
N ASN A 144 7.53 8.49 -7.85
CA ASN A 144 8.69 8.00 -7.12
C ASN A 144 8.45 6.53 -6.73
N GLU A 145 9.30 5.64 -7.20
CA GLU A 145 9.27 4.25 -6.79
C GLU A 145 9.74 4.17 -5.34
N VAL A 146 8.86 3.71 -4.45
CA VAL A 146 9.23 3.51 -3.05
C VAL A 146 10.03 2.22 -2.96
N THR A 147 11.36 2.37 -2.93
CA THR A 147 12.33 1.25 -2.91
C THR A 147 12.31 0.45 -1.61
N GLY A 148 11.61 0.93 -0.58
CA GLY A 148 11.39 0.21 0.67
C GLY A 148 10.95 1.11 1.82
N GLY A 149 10.75 0.52 2.99
CA GLY A 149 10.41 1.23 4.23
C GLY A 149 8.91 1.39 4.49
N ARG A 150 8.58 2.21 5.49
CA ARG A 150 7.20 2.48 5.90
C ARG A 150 6.68 3.68 5.13
N GLN A 151 5.56 3.50 4.44
CA GLN A 151 4.83 4.60 3.81
C GLN A 151 3.84 5.19 4.82
N LEU A 152 3.80 6.52 4.88
CA LEU A 152 2.86 7.26 5.68
C LEU A 152 1.75 7.78 4.76
N THR A 153 0.51 7.73 5.24
CA THR A 153 -0.63 8.37 4.59
C THR A 153 -1.46 9.10 5.63
N ASP A 154 -1.89 10.30 5.28
CA ASP A 154 -2.76 11.12 6.13
C ASP A 154 -4.24 10.67 6.03
N ASN A 155 -4.57 9.77 5.10
CA ASN A 155 -5.92 9.29 4.87
C ASN A 155 -6.08 7.83 5.34
N PRO A 156 -6.71 7.59 6.52
CA PRO A 156 -6.93 6.24 7.04
C PRO A 156 -7.74 5.34 6.11
N LYS A 157 -8.58 5.91 5.25
CA LYS A 157 -9.42 5.14 4.30
C LYS A 157 -8.59 4.41 3.26
N ASP A 158 -7.41 4.93 2.90
CA ASP A 158 -6.54 4.28 1.92
C ASP A 158 -5.94 3.00 2.52
N VAL A 159 -5.50 3.06 3.77
CA VAL A 159 -5.03 1.87 4.51
C VAL A 159 -6.17 0.89 4.74
N ALA A 160 -7.36 1.36 5.14
CA ALA A 160 -8.53 0.50 5.32
C ALA A 160 -8.92 -0.24 4.03
N ARG A 161 -8.88 0.45 2.89
CA ARG A 161 -9.14 -0.15 1.57
C ARG A 161 -8.07 -1.17 1.19
N MET A 162 -6.81 -0.86 1.48
CA MET A 162 -5.68 -1.79 1.27
C MET A 162 -5.85 -3.07 2.10
N LEU A 163 -6.10 -2.94 3.41
CA LEU A 163 -6.33 -4.09 4.28
C LEU A 163 -7.51 -4.95 3.80
N LYS A 164 -8.62 -4.32 3.40
CA LYS A 164 -9.78 -5.03 2.85
C LYS A 164 -9.47 -5.74 1.53
N LYS A 165 -8.72 -5.10 0.63
CA LYS A 165 -8.29 -5.72 -0.64
C LYS A 165 -7.43 -6.95 -0.40
N ASP A 166 -6.60 -6.91 0.64
CA ASP A 166 -5.68 -7.99 1.00
C ASP A 166 -6.34 -9.05 1.91
N GLY A 167 -7.61 -8.90 2.28
CA GLY A 167 -8.33 -9.80 3.19
C GLY A 167 -7.82 -9.78 4.63
N LYS A 168 -7.12 -8.70 5.03
CA LYS A 168 -6.49 -8.50 6.34
C LYS A 168 -7.24 -7.50 7.20
N ASP A 169 -8.46 -7.12 6.84
CA ASP A 169 -9.28 -6.23 7.65
C ASP A 169 -9.84 -6.95 8.88
N SER A 170 -9.59 -6.38 10.05
CA SER A 170 -10.22 -6.79 11.31
C SER A 170 -11.56 -6.07 11.52
N ASP A 171 -12.45 -6.70 12.29
CA ASP A 171 -13.64 -6.08 12.87
C ASP A 171 -13.30 -5.10 14.01
N ILE A 172 -12.12 -5.20 14.63
CA ILE A 172 -11.64 -4.22 15.61
C ILE A 172 -11.12 -2.97 14.86
N ARG A 173 -11.64 -1.80 15.25
CA ARG A 173 -11.24 -0.51 14.67
C ARG A 173 -10.79 0.50 15.72
N ILE A 174 -9.75 1.26 15.36
CA ILE A 174 -9.30 2.45 16.10
C ILE A 174 -9.67 3.68 15.27
N GLY A 175 -10.83 4.27 15.57
CA GLY A 175 -11.41 5.32 14.73
C GLY A 175 -11.86 4.74 13.39
N ASP A 176 -11.46 5.36 12.28
CA ASP A 176 -11.81 4.90 10.93
C ASP A 176 -10.94 3.73 10.43
N LEU A 177 -9.88 3.38 11.15
CA LEU A 177 -8.87 2.42 10.72
C LEU A 177 -9.11 1.04 11.36
N PRO A 178 -9.38 -0.02 10.58
CA PRO A 178 -9.31 -1.38 11.09
C PRO A 178 -7.88 -1.76 11.44
N ILE A 179 -7.69 -2.49 12.52
CA ILE A 179 -6.39 -3.13 12.79
C ILE A 179 -6.15 -4.26 11.79
N ILE A 180 -4.93 -4.77 11.75
CA ILE A 180 -4.61 -5.96 10.96
C ILE A 180 -5.32 -7.14 11.62
N ARG A 181 -6.00 -7.96 10.81
CA ARG A 181 -6.64 -9.19 11.27
C ARG A 181 -5.67 -10.07 12.06
N ASP A 182 -6.14 -10.60 13.19
CA ASP A 182 -5.38 -11.45 14.11
C ASP A 182 -4.16 -10.78 14.74
N SER A 183 -4.06 -9.45 14.68
CA SER A 183 -3.00 -8.70 15.39
C SER A 183 -3.33 -8.46 16.85
N GLU A 184 -4.58 -8.65 17.29
CA GLU A 184 -4.98 -8.47 18.68
C GLU A 184 -4.22 -9.38 19.67
N ILE A 185 -3.77 -10.55 19.22
CA ILE A 185 -2.96 -11.50 20.02
C ILE A 185 -1.47 -11.12 20.08
N GLN A 186 -1.03 -10.10 19.34
CA GLN A 186 0.37 -9.67 19.28
C GLN A 186 0.71 -8.58 20.31
N ASN A 187 -0.23 -8.26 21.20
CA ASN A 187 -0.18 -7.19 22.19
C ASN A 187 -0.21 -5.78 21.58
N PHE A 188 -0.67 -4.80 22.38
CA PHE A 188 -0.69 -3.39 22.01
C PHE A 188 0.23 -2.59 22.91
N CYS A 189 0.97 -1.65 22.32
CA CYS A 189 1.70 -0.62 23.07
C CYS A 189 1.09 0.75 22.77
N LEU A 190 0.46 1.36 23.78
CA LEU A 190 -0.13 2.70 23.69
C LEU A 190 0.83 3.72 24.30
N HIS A 191 1.48 4.52 23.47
CA HIS A 191 2.41 5.55 23.89
C HIS A 191 1.84 6.95 23.65
N GLY A 192 1.96 7.84 24.64
CA GLY A 192 1.49 9.23 24.53
C GLY A 192 1.44 9.94 25.87
N THR A 193 1.33 11.27 25.85
CA THR A 193 1.22 12.12 27.05
C THR A 193 -0.11 11.93 27.78
N VAL A 194 -0.21 12.49 28.99
CA VAL A 194 -1.50 12.57 29.71
C VAL A 194 -2.49 13.37 28.87
N GLY A 195 -3.73 12.91 28.74
CA GLY A 195 -4.76 13.54 27.91
C GLY A 195 -4.75 13.15 26.43
N ALA A 196 -3.75 12.40 25.93
CA ALA A 196 -3.67 11.98 24.53
C ALA A 196 -4.72 10.92 24.09
N GLY A 197 -5.68 10.56 24.95
CA GLY A 197 -6.74 9.61 24.61
C GLY A 197 -6.40 8.12 24.76
N LYS A 198 -5.28 7.76 25.41
CA LYS A 198 -4.91 6.34 25.64
C LYS A 198 -6.04 5.54 26.31
N SER A 199 -6.66 6.07 27.36
CA SER A 199 -7.76 5.42 28.06
C SER A 199 -8.99 5.25 27.16
N GLU A 200 -9.23 6.16 26.22
CA GLU A 200 -10.33 6.04 25.26
C GLU A 200 -10.10 4.91 24.26
N VAL A 201 -8.86 4.70 23.82
CA VAL A 201 -8.51 3.53 23.00
C VAL A 201 -8.76 2.23 23.79
N ILE A 202 -8.36 2.17 25.06
CA ILE A 202 -8.60 1.00 25.91
C ILE A 202 -10.11 0.74 26.08
N ARG A 203 -10.93 1.78 26.29
CA ARG A 203 -12.40 1.65 26.39
C ARG A 203 -13.00 1.04 25.12
N ARG A 204 -12.56 1.49 23.95
CA ARG A 204 -13.02 0.92 22.67
C ARG A 204 -12.64 -0.54 22.51
N LEU A 205 -11.40 -0.90 22.85
CA LEU A 205 -10.96 -2.32 22.85
C LEU A 205 -11.79 -3.16 23.82
N ALA A 206 -12.05 -2.65 25.03
CA ALA A 206 -12.90 -3.32 26.01
C ALA A 206 -14.35 -3.50 25.51
N ASN A 207 -14.89 -2.55 24.75
CA ASN A 207 -16.21 -2.69 24.13
C ASN A 207 -16.25 -3.84 23.12
N TYR A 208 -15.24 -3.97 22.25
CA TYR A 208 -15.14 -5.09 21.32
C TYR A 208 -15.06 -6.42 22.05
N ALA A 209 -14.19 -6.51 23.06
CA ALA A 209 -14.04 -7.71 23.89
C ALA A 209 -15.36 -8.08 24.59
N ARG A 210 -16.07 -7.11 25.19
CA ARG A 210 -17.38 -7.33 25.81
C ARG A 210 -18.42 -7.83 24.80
N GLN A 211 -18.46 -7.25 23.60
CA GLN A 211 -19.39 -7.66 22.55
C GLN A 211 -19.12 -9.08 22.03
N ARG A 212 -17.85 -9.47 21.94
CA ARG A 212 -17.43 -10.82 21.56
C ARG A 212 -17.62 -11.85 22.68
N GLY A 213 -17.77 -11.40 23.93
CA GLY A 213 -17.84 -12.25 25.12
C GLY A 213 -16.45 -12.70 25.61
N ASP A 214 -15.40 -11.96 25.25
CA ASP A 214 -14.03 -12.26 25.64
C ASP A 214 -13.81 -11.98 27.14
N MET A 215 -12.98 -12.81 27.79
CA MET A 215 -12.54 -12.56 29.16
C MET A 215 -11.51 -11.43 29.19
N VAL A 216 -11.75 -10.41 30.00
CA VAL A 216 -10.85 -9.26 30.14
C VAL A 216 -10.47 -9.08 31.61
N VAL A 217 -9.17 -8.97 31.88
CA VAL A 217 -8.64 -8.55 33.18
C VAL A 217 -8.12 -7.12 33.04
N ILE A 218 -8.71 -6.18 33.79
CA ILE A 218 -8.35 -4.76 33.75
C ILE A 218 -7.70 -4.36 35.08
N TYR A 219 -6.43 -3.93 35.02
CA TYR A 219 -5.79 -3.24 36.14
C TYR A 219 -6.27 -1.79 36.19
N ASP A 220 -7.33 -1.53 36.95
CA ASP A 220 -7.98 -0.23 37.05
C ASP A 220 -7.54 0.54 38.30
N ARG A 221 -6.39 1.23 38.21
CA ARG A 221 -5.85 2.01 39.34
C ARG A 221 -6.76 3.15 39.80
N SER A 222 -7.52 3.78 38.88
CA SER A 222 -8.34 4.96 39.20
C SER A 222 -9.81 4.63 39.47
N GLY A 223 -10.25 3.39 39.23
CA GLY A 223 -11.66 2.99 39.36
C GLY A 223 -12.56 3.50 38.22
N GLU A 224 -11.98 4.02 37.14
CA GLU A 224 -12.73 4.64 36.03
C GLU A 224 -13.40 3.59 35.14
N PHE A 225 -12.78 2.43 34.99
CA PHE A 225 -13.34 1.31 34.22
C PHE A 225 -14.41 0.61 35.05
N VAL A 226 -14.15 0.32 36.33
CA VAL A 226 -15.16 -0.26 37.22
C VAL A 226 -16.41 0.61 37.27
N LYS A 227 -16.28 1.93 37.36
CA LYS A 227 -17.43 2.86 37.33
C LYS A 227 -18.26 2.76 36.06
N SER A 228 -17.62 2.50 34.91
CA SER A 228 -18.28 2.55 33.59
C SER A 228 -18.75 1.19 33.09
N TYR A 229 -18.08 0.10 33.48
CA TYR A 229 -18.24 -1.23 32.88
C TYR A 229 -18.73 -2.29 33.83
N TYR A 230 -18.64 -2.08 35.15
CA TYR A 230 -18.92 -3.14 36.12
C TYR A 230 -20.38 -3.58 36.08
N ASP A 231 -20.58 -4.86 35.78
CA ASP A 231 -21.84 -5.56 35.88
C ASP A 231 -21.77 -6.57 37.04
N PRO A 232 -22.52 -6.38 38.14
CA PRO A 232 -22.48 -7.27 39.30
C PRO A 232 -22.91 -8.71 39.00
N SER A 233 -23.61 -8.96 37.89
CA SER A 233 -24.06 -10.31 37.53
C SER A 233 -22.93 -11.20 37.00
N ILE A 234 -21.89 -10.60 36.41
CA ILE A 234 -20.83 -11.35 35.70
C ILE A 234 -19.42 -10.93 36.12
N ASP A 235 -19.21 -9.67 36.51
CA ASP A 235 -17.86 -9.14 36.75
C ASP A 235 -17.42 -9.37 38.20
N LYS A 236 -16.10 -9.55 38.38
CA LYS A 236 -15.46 -9.70 39.68
C LYS A 236 -14.53 -8.52 39.93
N ILE A 237 -14.60 -7.97 41.14
CA ILE A 237 -13.67 -6.94 41.62
C ILE A 237 -12.67 -7.62 42.56
N LEU A 238 -11.38 -7.36 42.35
CA LEU A 238 -10.30 -7.77 43.27
C LEU A 238 -9.67 -6.51 43.86
N ASN A 239 -10.28 -6.00 44.93
CA ASN A 239 -9.81 -4.84 45.67
C ASN A 239 -10.22 -5.00 47.15
N PRO A 240 -9.29 -5.25 48.09
CA PRO A 240 -9.62 -5.51 49.49
C PRO A 240 -10.28 -4.32 50.21
N LEU A 241 -10.25 -3.12 49.61
CA LEU A 241 -10.89 -1.92 50.14
C LEU A 241 -12.29 -1.68 49.55
N ASP A 242 -12.75 -2.51 48.60
CA ASP A 242 -14.08 -2.44 48.01
C ASP A 242 -15.00 -3.50 48.63
N ALA A 243 -16.17 -3.08 49.13
CA ALA A 243 -17.13 -3.99 49.75
C ALA A 243 -17.66 -5.08 48.79
N ARG A 244 -17.54 -4.87 47.47
CA ARG A 244 -17.95 -5.82 46.42
C ARG A 244 -16.83 -6.79 46.03
N CYS A 245 -15.68 -6.73 46.69
CA CYS A 245 -14.53 -7.59 46.39
C CYS A 245 -14.93 -9.06 46.43
N ALA A 246 -14.52 -9.81 45.41
CA ALA A 246 -14.63 -11.25 45.44
C ALA A 246 -13.73 -11.80 46.57
N ALA A 247 -14.24 -12.79 47.31
CA ALA A 247 -13.46 -13.51 48.29
C ALA A 247 -12.43 -14.39 47.55
N TRP A 248 -11.18 -13.95 47.56
CA TRP A 248 -10.07 -14.72 47.02
C TRP A 248 -9.52 -15.70 48.06
N ASP A 249 -9.24 -16.93 47.64
CA ASP A 249 -8.76 -18.02 48.51
C ASP A 249 -7.55 -18.70 47.87
N LEU A 250 -6.38 -18.42 48.44
CA LEU A 250 -5.08 -18.94 48.01
C LEU A 250 -5.09 -20.47 47.92
N TRP A 251 -5.74 -21.14 48.87
CA TRP A 251 -5.75 -22.60 48.94
C TRP A 251 -6.74 -23.25 47.97
N LYS A 252 -7.61 -22.46 47.33
CA LYS A 252 -8.45 -22.90 46.20
C LYS A 252 -7.76 -22.69 44.86
N GLU A 253 -6.97 -21.62 44.73
CA GLU A 253 -6.17 -21.36 43.53
C GLU A 253 -4.96 -22.30 43.42
N CYS A 254 -4.24 -22.50 44.52
CA CYS A 254 -3.05 -23.35 44.55
C CYS A 254 -3.41 -24.80 44.89
N LEU A 255 -3.25 -25.70 43.91
CA LEU A 255 -3.59 -27.11 44.05
C LEU A 255 -2.37 -27.99 44.36
N THR A 256 -1.17 -27.52 44.01
CA THR A 256 0.09 -28.23 44.12
C THR A 256 1.16 -27.33 44.75
N GLN A 257 2.24 -27.90 45.28
CA GLN A 257 3.36 -27.13 45.85
C GLN A 257 3.91 -26.07 44.86
N PRO A 258 4.15 -26.39 43.58
CA PRO A 258 4.59 -25.39 42.59
C PRO A 258 3.64 -24.19 42.42
N ASP A 259 2.33 -24.34 42.66
CA ASP A 259 1.40 -23.21 42.59
C ASP A 259 1.63 -22.21 43.73
N PHE A 260 1.98 -22.71 44.92
CA PHE A 260 2.37 -21.86 46.05
C PHE A 260 3.73 -21.19 45.78
N ASP A 261 4.68 -21.90 45.17
CA ASP A 261 5.97 -21.32 44.76
C ASP A 261 5.79 -20.19 43.74
N ASN A 262 4.93 -20.39 42.73
CA ASN A 262 4.59 -19.37 41.73
C ASN A 262 3.91 -18.15 42.37
N THR A 263 3.02 -18.38 43.34
CA THR A 263 2.37 -17.30 44.09
C THR A 263 3.39 -16.53 44.95
N ALA A 264 4.29 -17.24 45.63
CA ALA A 264 5.38 -16.65 46.41
C ALA A 264 6.29 -15.78 45.55
N ASN A 265 6.63 -16.25 44.34
CA ASN A 265 7.45 -15.51 43.39
C ASN A 265 6.81 -14.19 42.94
N THR A 266 5.47 -14.16 42.85
CA THR A 266 4.70 -12.97 42.49
C THR A 266 4.56 -12.00 43.66
N LEU A 267 4.29 -12.51 44.86
CA LEU A 267 4.09 -11.70 46.07
C LEU A 267 5.38 -11.10 46.62
N ILE A 268 6.50 -11.83 46.49
CA ILE A 268 7.82 -11.43 46.98
C ILE A 268 8.71 -11.25 45.74
N PRO A 269 8.67 -10.09 45.04
CA PRO A 269 9.47 -9.89 43.83
C PRO A 269 10.97 -9.83 44.14
N MET A 270 11.81 -10.44 43.30
CA MET A 270 13.27 -10.33 43.47
C MET A 270 13.74 -8.96 42.99
N GLY A 271 14.36 -8.22 43.89
CA GLY A 271 14.98 -6.94 43.60
C GLY A 271 16.45 -7.12 43.24
N THR A 272 17.04 -6.11 42.60
CA THR A 272 18.49 -6.09 42.33
C THR A 272 19.33 -5.54 43.48
N LYS A 273 18.70 -4.98 44.51
CA LYS A 273 19.37 -4.28 45.63
C LYS A 273 19.46 -5.09 46.92
N GLU A 274 18.56 -6.04 47.12
CA GLU A 274 18.51 -6.88 48.32
C GLU A 274 19.23 -8.19 48.07
N ASP A 275 19.68 -8.86 49.14
CA ASP A 275 20.35 -10.15 49.04
C ASP A 275 19.36 -11.21 48.49
N PRO A 276 19.69 -11.87 47.36
CA PRO A 276 18.87 -12.93 46.79
C PRO A 276 18.59 -14.08 47.77
N PHE A 277 19.50 -14.31 48.73
CA PHE A 277 19.30 -15.33 49.76
C PHE A 277 18.11 -15.03 50.66
N TRP A 278 17.94 -13.77 51.11
CA TRP A 278 16.80 -13.40 51.98
C TRP A 278 15.48 -13.48 51.23
N GLN A 279 15.45 -13.00 49.99
CA GLN A 279 14.25 -13.03 49.16
C GLN A 279 13.87 -14.47 48.76
N GLY A 280 14.87 -15.28 48.37
CA GLY A 280 14.68 -16.70 48.08
C GLY A 280 14.20 -17.47 49.31
N SER A 281 14.80 -17.22 50.47
CA SER A 281 14.40 -17.88 51.71
C SER A 281 12.98 -17.50 52.12
N GLY A 282 12.62 -16.22 52.01
CA GLY A 282 11.26 -15.74 52.28
C GLY A 282 10.21 -16.40 51.38
N ARG A 283 10.51 -16.58 50.09
CA ARG A 283 9.64 -17.31 49.15
C ARG A 283 9.45 -18.76 49.55
N THR A 284 10.53 -19.48 49.82
CA THR A 284 10.48 -20.89 50.23
C THR A 284 9.70 -21.08 51.53
N ILE A 285 9.98 -20.24 52.54
CA ILE A 285 9.28 -20.29 53.83
C ILE A 285 7.79 -20.01 53.64
N PHE A 286 7.42 -18.98 52.87
CA PHE A 286 6.02 -18.65 52.60
C PHE A 286 5.30 -19.80 51.87
N ALA A 287 5.90 -20.34 50.80
CA ALA A 287 5.27 -21.37 49.98
C ALA A 287 5.04 -22.67 50.78
N GLU A 288 6.05 -23.13 51.52
CA GLU A 288 5.95 -24.32 52.36
C GLU A 288 4.96 -24.12 53.51
N ALA A 289 4.98 -22.96 54.17
CA ALA A 289 4.04 -22.68 55.25
C ALA A 289 2.59 -22.67 54.75
N ALA A 290 2.34 -22.00 53.62
CA ALA A 290 1.02 -21.92 53.01
C ALA A 290 0.53 -23.30 52.55
N TYR A 291 1.41 -24.11 51.96
CA TYR A 291 1.08 -25.47 51.53
C TYR A 291 0.74 -26.38 52.70
N LEU A 292 1.54 -26.40 53.76
CA LEU A 292 1.29 -27.20 54.96
C LEU A 292 -0.01 -26.78 55.65
N MET A 293 -0.29 -25.47 55.72
CA MET A 293 -1.52 -24.94 56.30
C MET A 293 -2.79 -25.33 55.52
N ARG A 294 -2.66 -25.82 54.27
CA ARG A 294 -3.81 -26.24 53.46
C ARG A 294 -4.67 -27.30 54.15
N ASN A 295 -4.06 -28.20 54.92
CA ASN A 295 -4.74 -29.29 55.61
C ASN A 295 -5.24 -28.90 57.01
N ASP A 296 -5.01 -27.67 57.44
CA ASP A 296 -5.49 -27.17 58.72
C ASP A 296 -6.99 -26.79 58.61
N PRO A 297 -7.88 -27.39 59.43
CA PRO A 297 -9.31 -27.07 59.39
C PRO A 297 -9.60 -25.62 59.81
N ASN A 298 -8.69 -24.97 60.52
CA ASN A 298 -8.79 -23.58 60.97
C ASN A 298 -7.85 -22.66 60.17
N ARG A 299 -7.50 -23.03 58.93
CA ARG A 299 -6.66 -22.19 58.07
C ARG A 299 -7.30 -20.83 57.82
N SER A 300 -6.50 -19.77 57.90
CA SER A 300 -6.91 -18.41 57.57
C SER A 300 -5.68 -17.58 57.23
N TYR A 301 -5.86 -16.47 56.51
CA TYR A 301 -4.77 -15.55 56.22
C TYR A 301 -4.16 -14.95 57.49
N SER A 302 -4.97 -14.63 58.50
CA SER A 302 -4.46 -14.17 59.80
C SER A 302 -3.53 -15.22 60.41
N LYS A 303 -3.98 -16.48 60.47
CA LYS A 303 -3.17 -17.58 61.03
C LYS A 303 -1.88 -17.79 60.24
N LEU A 304 -1.92 -17.69 58.91
CA LEU A 304 -0.73 -17.79 58.07
C LEU A 304 0.27 -16.67 58.38
N VAL A 305 -0.21 -15.42 58.44
CA VAL A 305 0.62 -14.25 58.77
C VAL A 305 1.19 -14.36 60.19
N ASP A 306 0.38 -14.74 61.18
CA ASP A 306 0.82 -14.93 62.56
C ASP A 306 1.87 -16.04 62.67
N THR A 307 1.68 -17.14 61.91
CA THR A 307 2.64 -18.25 61.84
C THR A 307 3.96 -17.81 61.20
N LEU A 308 3.93 -16.94 60.20
CA LEU A 308 5.14 -16.48 59.51
C LEU A 308 5.88 -15.37 60.25
N LEU A 309 5.17 -14.48 60.94
CA LEU A 309 5.74 -13.22 61.44
C LEU A 309 5.72 -13.07 62.97
N SER A 310 4.93 -13.85 63.70
CA SER A 310 4.64 -13.57 65.13
C SER A 310 4.93 -14.73 66.09
N ILE A 311 5.02 -15.97 65.63
CA ILE A 311 5.41 -17.08 66.50
C ILE A 311 6.92 -17.13 66.71
N LYS A 312 7.34 -17.75 67.81
CA LYS A 312 8.75 -18.01 68.07
C LYS A 312 9.35 -18.92 66.99
N ILE A 313 10.62 -18.71 66.69
CA ILE A 313 11.35 -19.41 65.64
C ILE A 313 11.32 -20.94 65.82
N GLU A 314 11.37 -21.45 67.07
CA GLU A 314 11.32 -22.89 67.33
C GLU A 314 9.95 -23.49 66.97
N LYS A 315 8.87 -22.72 67.18
CA LYS A 315 7.52 -23.12 66.78
C LYS A 315 7.36 -23.09 65.26
N LEU A 316 7.93 -22.09 64.58
CA LEU A 316 7.91 -22.03 63.12
C LEU A 316 8.68 -23.20 62.51
N ARG A 317 9.86 -23.53 63.03
CA ARG A 317 10.62 -24.71 62.63
C ARG A 317 9.83 -26.00 62.82
N THR A 318 9.11 -26.11 63.95
CA THR A 318 8.24 -27.27 64.22
C THR A 318 7.11 -27.35 63.19
N PHE A 319 6.51 -26.21 62.84
CA PHE A 319 5.46 -26.14 61.82
C PHE A 319 5.96 -26.56 60.44
N LEU A 320 7.16 -26.13 60.07
CA LEU A 320 7.82 -26.45 58.79
C LEU A 320 8.53 -27.82 58.79
N ARG A 321 8.33 -28.65 59.82
CA ARG A 321 9.05 -29.92 59.92
C ARG A 321 8.78 -30.81 58.71
N ASN A 322 9.85 -31.42 58.19
CA ASN A 322 9.85 -32.24 56.98
C ASN A 322 9.62 -31.46 55.67
N SER A 323 9.71 -30.13 55.69
CA SER A 323 9.81 -29.32 54.48
C SER A 323 11.23 -28.79 54.25
N PRO A 324 11.60 -28.45 53.00
CA PRO A 324 12.87 -27.79 52.70
C PRO A 324 13.08 -26.48 53.47
N ALA A 325 11.99 -25.77 53.80
CA ALA A 325 12.05 -24.51 54.53
C ALA A 325 12.56 -24.65 55.98
N ALA A 326 12.48 -25.84 56.60
CA ALA A 326 12.95 -26.04 57.97
C ALA A 326 14.43 -25.67 58.15
N ASN A 327 15.27 -25.88 57.13
CA ASN A 327 16.69 -25.57 57.15
C ASN A 327 16.99 -24.06 57.09
N LEU A 328 16.02 -23.25 56.67
CA LEU A 328 16.15 -21.80 56.54
C LEU A 328 15.79 -21.06 57.83
N VAL A 329 15.28 -21.79 58.83
CA VAL A 329 14.72 -21.28 60.08
C VAL A 329 15.50 -21.84 61.28
N GLU A 330 16.80 -22.12 61.10
CA GLU A 330 17.68 -22.61 62.15
C GLU A 330 18.21 -21.47 63.04
N GLU A 331 18.21 -21.69 64.36
CA GLU A 331 18.96 -20.86 65.30
C GLU A 331 20.46 -21.22 65.20
N LYS A 332 21.31 -20.19 65.24
CA LYS A 332 22.76 -20.36 65.38
C LYS A 332 23.15 -20.79 66.79
#